data_AF-A0A543CVN3-F1
#
_entry.id   AF-A0A543CVN3-F1
#
_cell.length_a   1.000
_cell.length_b   1.000
_cell.length_c   1.000
_cell.angle_alpha   90.00
_cell.angle_beta   90.00
_cell.angle_gamma   90.00
#
_symmetry.space_group_name_H-M   'P 1'
#
loop_
_entity.id
_entity.type
_entity.pdbx_description
1 polymer ?
#
loop_
_entity_poly.entity_id
_entity_poly.type
_entity_poly.pdbx_seq_one_letter_code
_entity_poly.pdbx_strand_id
1 'polypeptide(L)'
;MLHVVILLACAVAIYLSCEWFVNAVEWLGLRLKVGPLAVGTVLAAFGTALPESVVTFVAVVLGSGPDQKDIGVGAAMGGPLALATAAYGVTGFMLLTRRRKVAVPAEGGEPPRERRDNLGDTRKLARDQRWFLVIFVVKVGLGLVTFAFKPWLGLLFFAAYGVYFWRELRAESSDDEVAEIEPLRLQPRRATPATWAVVVQAVATLAVIFVASQLFVHQLEAVGPMLGLPAAVTALLLAPIATELPEIMNAIIWVRQGKTHLALANISGAMMIQATVPSGLGILFTRWRFDGPLLLSGIVTIVAMVFLLFALTSGRFSGRTLTWAAAFYGLFAVCLIPILV
;
A
#
# COMPACT_ATOMS: atom_id res chain seq x y z
N MET A 1 26.23 8.00 -12.11
CA MET A 1 26.37 8.61 -10.76
C MET A 1 25.23 9.56 -10.43
N LEU A 2 24.89 10.54 -11.28
CA LEU A 2 23.78 11.47 -11.03
C LEU A 2 22.43 10.77 -10.79
N HIS A 3 22.02 9.81 -11.62
CA HIS A 3 20.76 9.07 -11.45
C HIS A 3 20.64 8.36 -10.09
N VAL A 4 21.75 7.77 -9.61
CA VAL A 4 21.80 7.10 -8.30
C VAL A 4 21.66 8.11 -7.16
N VAL A 5 22.30 9.28 -7.27
CA VAL A 5 22.16 10.36 -6.30
C VAL A 5 20.71 10.86 -6.25
N ILE A 6 20.05 11.02 -7.41
CA ILE A 6 18.65 11.43 -7.47
C ILE A 6 17.74 10.35 -6.86
N LEU A 7 17.97 9.06 -7.15
CA LEU A 7 17.23 7.96 -6.52
C LEU A 7 17.30 8.01 -4.99
N LEU A 8 18.51 8.20 -4.45
CA LEU A 8 18.72 8.31 -3.01
C LEU A 8 18.04 9.56 -2.43
N ALA A 9 18.13 10.70 -3.14
CA ALA A 9 17.46 11.93 -2.74
C ALA A 9 15.93 11.76 -2.71
N CYS A 10 15.35 11.10 -3.71
CA CYS A 10 13.92 10.77 -3.75
C CYS A 10 13.53 9.84 -2.61
N ALA A 11 14.31 8.79 -2.33
CA ALA A 11 14.03 7.87 -1.22
C ALA A 11 14.01 8.59 0.13
N VAL A 12 14.98 9.50 0.37
CA VAL A 12 15.02 10.34 1.58
C VAL A 12 13.83 11.29 1.62
N ALA A 13 13.51 11.95 0.50
CA ALA A 13 12.37 12.86 0.41
C ALA A 13 11.04 12.16 0.71
N ILE A 14 10.83 10.95 0.16
CA ILE A 14 9.65 10.12 0.44
C ILE A 14 9.59 9.78 1.93
N TYR A 15 10.68 9.26 2.51
CA TYR A 15 10.72 8.91 3.93
C TYR A 15 10.37 10.09 4.84
N LEU A 16 11.01 11.25 4.65
CA LEU A 16 10.77 12.45 5.45
C LEU A 16 9.34 12.98 5.26
N SER A 17 8.82 12.93 4.03
CA SER A 17 7.46 13.38 3.74
C SER A 17 6.43 12.45 4.36
N CYS A 18 6.67 11.14 4.37
CA CYS A 18 5.81 10.15 5.04
C CYS A 18 5.72 10.41 6.55
N GLU A 19 6.81 10.77 7.23
CA GLU A 19 6.75 11.13 8.66
C GLU A 19 5.82 12.33 8.92
N TRP A 20 5.91 13.36 8.09
CA TRP A 20 5.06 14.54 8.20
C TRP A 20 3.61 14.25 7.77
N PHE A 21 3.43 13.40 6.75
CA PHE A 21 2.12 12.99 6.25
C PHE A 21 1.35 12.19 7.30
N VAL A 22 1.97 11.14 7.86
CA VAL A 22 1.38 10.31 8.93
C VAL A 22 0.95 11.18 10.12
N ASN A 23 1.82 12.09 10.56
CA ASN A 23 1.51 13.04 11.62
C ASN A 23 0.30 13.93 11.26
N ALA A 24 0.24 14.48 10.05
CA ALA A 24 -0.87 15.32 9.61
C ALA A 24 -2.19 14.55 9.49
N VAL A 25 -2.14 13.31 9.00
CA VAL A 25 -3.32 12.47 8.79
C VAL A 25 -3.95 12.04 10.10
N GLU A 26 -3.16 11.74 11.13
CA GLU A 26 -3.69 11.48 12.47
C GLU A 26 -4.43 12.70 13.05
N TRP A 27 -3.85 13.90 12.91
CA TRP A 27 -4.52 15.15 13.30
C TRP A 27 -5.78 15.41 12.48
N LEU A 28 -5.76 15.12 11.18
CA LEU A 28 -6.93 15.25 10.31
C LEU A 28 -8.04 14.29 10.75
N GLY A 29 -7.67 13.07 11.12
CA GLY A 29 -8.58 12.07 11.70
C GLY A 29 -9.31 12.56 12.93
N LEU A 30 -8.55 13.13 13.88
CA LEU A 30 -9.11 13.72 15.09
C LEU A 30 -10.07 14.88 14.78
N ARG A 31 -9.74 15.74 13.80
CA ARG A 31 -10.59 16.87 13.39
C ARG A 31 -11.89 16.42 12.74
N LEU A 32 -11.84 15.36 11.95
CA LEU A 32 -13.01 14.77 11.29
C LEU A 32 -13.81 13.84 12.21
N LYS A 33 -13.35 13.63 13.45
CA LYS A 33 -13.94 12.69 14.42
C LYS A 33 -14.11 11.28 13.84
N VAL A 34 -13.14 10.85 13.02
CA VAL A 34 -13.11 9.49 12.49
C VAL A 34 -12.24 8.61 13.39
N GLY A 35 -12.63 7.35 13.55
CA GLY A 35 -11.89 6.39 14.36
C GLY A 35 -10.44 6.21 13.93
N PRO A 36 -9.51 5.87 14.84
CA PRO A 36 -8.11 5.58 14.49
C PRO A 36 -7.99 4.57 13.35
N LEU A 37 -8.88 3.59 13.33
CA LEU A 37 -8.94 2.60 12.27
C LEU A 37 -9.26 3.20 10.90
N ALA A 38 -10.24 4.10 10.81
CA ALA A 38 -10.59 4.84 9.60
C ALA A 38 -9.49 5.83 9.17
N VAL A 39 -8.70 6.35 10.12
CA VAL A 39 -7.49 7.12 9.80
C VAL A 39 -6.53 6.28 8.98
N GLY A 40 -6.28 5.03 9.39
CA GLY A 40 -5.42 4.11 8.64
C GLY A 40 -6.06 3.63 7.34
N THR A 41 -7.23 3.00 7.40
CA THR A 41 -7.89 2.35 6.25
C THR A 41 -8.42 3.29 5.18
N VAL A 42 -8.76 4.53 5.56
CA VAL A 42 -9.36 5.51 4.63
C VAL A 42 -8.45 6.70 4.45
N LEU A 43 -8.18 7.51 5.48
CA LEU A 43 -7.51 8.80 5.27
C LEU A 43 -6.08 8.61 4.75
N ALA A 44 -5.29 7.77 5.41
CA ALA A 44 -3.92 7.53 5.01
C ALA A 44 -3.84 6.71 3.72
N ALA A 45 -4.57 5.60 3.66
CA ALA A 45 -4.59 4.72 2.50
C ALA A 45 -5.05 5.44 1.24
N PHE A 46 -6.10 6.26 1.33
CA PHE A 46 -6.55 7.08 0.22
C PHE A 46 -5.51 8.13 -0.16
N GLY A 47 -4.96 8.84 0.82
CA GLY A 47 -3.92 9.83 0.56
C GLY A 47 -2.75 9.25 -0.22
N THR A 48 -2.16 8.13 0.20
CA THR A 48 -0.98 7.58 -0.48
C THR A 48 -1.28 6.79 -1.76
N ALA A 49 -2.48 6.20 -1.90
CA ALA A 49 -2.88 5.49 -3.12
C ALA A 49 -3.42 6.43 -4.23
N LEU A 50 -3.68 7.71 -3.91
CA LEU A 50 -4.06 8.73 -4.88
C LEU A 50 -3.01 8.92 -5.99
N PRO A 51 -1.71 9.10 -5.69
CA PRO A 51 -0.63 9.06 -6.66
C PRO A 51 -0.79 8.00 -7.75
N GLU A 52 -0.96 6.74 -7.35
CA GLU A 52 -1.07 5.61 -8.28
C GLU A 52 -2.38 5.66 -9.10
N SER A 53 -3.47 6.08 -8.46
CA SER A 53 -4.76 6.25 -9.13
C SER A 53 -4.69 7.35 -10.20
N VAL A 54 -3.96 8.44 -9.93
CA VAL A 54 -3.73 9.54 -10.88
C VAL A 54 -2.86 9.08 -12.04
N VAL A 55 -1.76 8.37 -11.77
CA VAL A 55 -0.89 7.81 -12.81
C VAL A 55 -1.66 6.86 -13.71
N THR A 56 -2.44 5.96 -13.12
CA THR A 56 -3.29 5.03 -13.85
C THR A 56 -4.31 5.80 -14.69
N PHE A 57 -4.98 6.80 -14.12
CA PHE A 57 -5.94 7.64 -14.85
C PHE A 57 -5.30 8.31 -16.07
N VAL A 58 -4.16 8.98 -15.89
CA VAL A 58 -3.44 9.65 -16.98
C VAL A 58 -3.05 8.63 -18.06
N ALA A 59 -2.52 7.48 -17.66
CA ALA A 59 -2.09 6.42 -18.56
C ALA A 59 -3.24 5.82 -19.39
N VAL A 60 -4.38 5.51 -18.77
CA VAL A 60 -5.48 4.80 -19.45
C VAL A 60 -6.49 5.72 -20.13
N VAL A 61 -6.71 6.93 -19.60
CA VAL A 61 -7.71 7.89 -20.11
C VAL A 61 -7.09 8.88 -21.09
N LEU A 62 -5.95 9.47 -20.72
CA LEU A 62 -5.27 10.49 -21.54
C LEU A 62 -4.20 9.89 -22.46
N GLY A 63 -3.78 8.65 -22.20
CA GLY A 63 -2.82 7.93 -23.01
C GLY A 63 -3.32 7.68 -24.44
N SER A 64 -2.52 8.08 -25.41
CA SER A 64 -2.84 7.98 -26.83
C SER A 64 -2.40 6.65 -27.46
N GLY A 65 -1.41 5.99 -26.86
CA GLY A 65 -0.81 4.75 -27.38
C GLY A 65 -1.20 3.49 -26.58
N PRO A 66 -1.15 2.29 -27.21
CA PRO A 66 -1.33 1.01 -26.52
C PRO A 66 -0.36 0.83 -25.35
N ASP A 67 0.91 1.16 -25.54
CA ASP A 67 1.96 0.99 -24.53
C ASP A 67 1.67 1.80 -23.25
N GLN A 68 1.14 3.02 -23.39
CA GLN A 68 0.74 3.84 -22.23
C GLN A 68 -0.42 3.21 -21.46
N LYS A 69 -1.37 2.60 -22.17
CA LYS A 69 -2.50 1.92 -21.52
C LYS A 69 -2.06 0.65 -20.80
N ASP A 70 -1.09 -0.07 -21.37
CA ASP A 70 -0.53 -1.27 -20.75
C ASP A 70 0.25 -0.94 -19.47
N ILE A 71 0.93 0.22 -19.41
CA ILE A 71 1.51 0.74 -18.16
C ILE A 71 0.43 0.90 -17.08
N GLY A 72 -0.73 1.48 -17.42
CA GLY A 72 -1.84 1.64 -16.48
C GLY A 72 -2.44 0.32 -16.00
N VAL A 73 -2.51 -0.70 -16.86
CA VAL A 73 -2.94 -2.06 -16.47
C VAL A 73 -1.88 -2.72 -15.58
N GLY A 74 -0.60 -2.56 -15.91
CA GLY A 74 0.54 -3.03 -15.11
C GLY A 74 0.56 -2.45 -13.71
N ALA A 75 0.41 -1.12 -13.59
CA ALA A 75 0.24 -0.40 -12.33
C ALA A 75 -0.89 -1.00 -11.47
N ALA A 76 -2.08 -1.15 -12.07
CA ALA A 76 -3.23 -1.73 -11.38
C ALA A 76 -3.00 -3.17 -10.90
N MET A 77 -2.14 -3.97 -11.54
CA MET A 77 -1.81 -5.34 -11.14
C MET A 77 -0.62 -5.42 -10.18
N GLY A 78 0.39 -4.57 -10.36
CA GLY A 78 1.65 -4.59 -9.63
C GLY A 78 1.52 -4.05 -8.21
N GLY A 79 0.75 -2.98 -8.00
CA GLY A 79 0.57 -2.41 -6.66
C GLY A 79 0.02 -3.43 -5.65
N PRO A 80 -1.07 -4.15 -5.95
CA PRO A 80 -1.59 -5.19 -5.07
C PRO A 80 -0.61 -6.33 -4.80
N LEU A 81 0.22 -6.69 -5.78
CA LEU A 81 1.30 -7.66 -5.60
C LEU A 81 2.33 -7.15 -4.59
N ALA A 82 2.82 -5.93 -4.78
CA ALA A 82 3.82 -5.31 -3.90
C ALA A 82 3.28 -5.14 -2.47
N LEU A 83 2.02 -4.73 -2.30
CA LEU A 83 1.38 -4.64 -1.00
C LEU A 83 1.16 -6.00 -0.33
N ALA A 84 0.60 -6.99 -1.05
CA ALA A 84 0.33 -8.33 -0.52
C ALA A 84 1.60 -9.08 -0.07
N THR A 85 2.75 -8.69 -0.60
CA THR A 85 4.02 -9.42 -0.40
C THR A 85 5.06 -8.56 0.31
N ALA A 86 5.61 -7.54 -0.36
CA ALA A 86 6.66 -6.69 0.15
C ALA A 86 6.19 -5.84 1.34
N ALA A 87 5.03 -5.17 1.26
CA ALA A 87 4.57 -4.32 2.35
C ALA A 87 4.23 -5.12 3.63
N TYR A 88 3.45 -6.20 3.51
CA TYR A 88 3.23 -7.11 4.64
C TYR A 88 4.54 -7.75 5.13
N GLY A 89 5.43 -8.14 4.22
CA GLY A 89 6.75 -8.69 4.52
C GLY A 89 7.62 -7.76 5.38
N VAL A 90 7.79 -6.52 4.92
CA VAL A 90 8.54 -5.47 5.62
C VAL A 90 7.88 -5.14 6.96
N THR A 91 6.55 -5.05 7.00
CA THR A 91 5.81 -4.83 8.25
C THR A 91 6.07 -5.95 9.26
N GLY A 92 6.02 -7.22 8.81
CA GLY A 92 6.35 -8.38 9.62
C GLY A 92 7.78 -8.34 10.15
N PHE A 93 8.75 -8.02 9.29
CA PHE A 93 10.16 -7.90 9.66
C PHE A 93 10.37 -6.78 10.69
N MET A 94 9.71 -5.64 10.51
CA MET A 94 9.74 -4.52 11.46
C MET A 94 9.17 -4.91 12.83
N LEU A 95 8.10 -5.71 12.87
CA LEU A 95 7.57 -6.23 14.14
C LEU A 95 8.58 -7.15 14.85
N LEU A 96 9.27 -8.02 14.11
CA LEU A 96 10.29 -8.92 14.68
C LEU A 96 11.50 -8.15 15.23
N THR A 97 11.99 -7.17 14.49
CA THR A 97 13.15 -6.37 14.91
C THR A 97 12.82 -5.47 16.11
N ARG A 98 11.61 -4.90 16.16
CA ARG A 98 11.12 -4.15 17.32
C ARG A 98 11.03 -5.05 18.56
N ARG A 99 10.46 -6.25 18.43
CA ARG A 99 10.40 -7.23 19.54
C ARG A 99 11.78 -7.59 20.06
N ARG A 100 12.76 -7.82 19.18
CA ARG A 100 14.15 -8.09 19.59
C ARG A 100 14.76 -6.93 20.38
N LYS A 101 14.55 -5.68 19.94
CA LYS A 101 15.08 -4.50 20.64
C LYS A 101 14.43 -4.28 22.02
N VAL A 102 13.15 -4.59 22.16
CA VAL A 102 12.44 -4.52 23.46
C VAL A 102 12.78 -5.71 24.37
N ALA A 103 13.13 -6.86 23.79
CA ALA A 103 13.48 -8.08 24.53
C ALA A 103 14.95 -8.15 24.98
N VAL A 104 15.82 -7.18 24.59
CA VAL A 104 17.13 -7.01 25.24
C VAL A 104 16.86 -6.35 26.59
N PRO A 105 16.96 -7.08 27.72
CA PRO A 105 16.65 -6.51 29.02
C PRO A 105 17.75 -5.50 29.39
N ALA A 106 17.37 -4.35 29.93
CA ALA A 106 18.26 -3.69 30.88
C ALA A 106 18.53 -4.69 32.01
N GLU A 107 19.79 -4.86 32.40
CA GLU A 107 20.23 -5.81 33.42
C GLU A 107 19.26 -5.82 34.63
N GLY A 108 18.62 -6.97 34.88
CA GLY A 108 17.79 -7.19 36.08
C GLY A 108 16.27 -7.05 35.94
N GLY A 109 15.71 -6.74 34.76
CA GLY A 109 14.25 -6.69 34.56
C GLY A 109 13.63 -8.07 34.31
N GLU A 110 12.45 -8.34 34.92
CA GLU A 110 11.64 -9.53 34.61
C GLU A 110 11.48 -9.73 33.08
N PRO A 111 11.48 -10.99 32.58
CA PRO A 111 11.27 -11.24 31.16
C PRO A 111 9.94 -10.58 30.75
N PRO A 112 9.92 -9.74 29.69
CA PRO A 112 8.69 -9.09 29.28
C PRO A 112 7.67 -10.18 28.91
N ARG A 113 6.64 -10.35 29.76
CA ARG A 113 5.44 -11.13 29.49
C ARG A 113 5.03 -10.86 28.05
N GLU A 114 4.78 -11.91 27.25
CA GLU A 114 4.43 -11.83 25.83
C GLU A 114 3.46 -10.66 25.57
N ARG A 115 4.00 -9.49 25.25
CA ARG A 115 3.20 -8.36 24.80
C ARG A 115 2.85 -8.75 23.37
N ARG A 116 1.77 -9.53 23.22
CA ARG A 116 1.14 -9.79 21.92
C ARG A 116 1.08 -8.44 21.25
N ASP A 117 1.76 -8.28 20.11
CA ASP A 117 1.66 -7.05 19.33
C ASP A 117 0.17 -6.73 19.21
N ASN A 118 -0.23 -5.50 19.53
CA ASN A 118 -1.60 -5.06 19.30
C ASN A 118 -1.79 -4.96 17.78
N LEU A 119 -2.10 -6.10 17.15
CA LEU A 119 -2.37 -6.24 15.73
C LEU A 119 -3.75 -5.67 15.36
N GLY A 120 -4.45 -5.06 16.33
CA GLY A 120 -5.78 -4.51 16.17
C GLY A 120 -6.85 -5.59 15.99
N ASP A 121 -7.99 -5.17 15.42
CA ASP A 121 -9.09 -6.07 15.10
C ASP A 121 -8.75 -6.99 13.91
N THR A 122 -8.18 -8.16 14.23
CA THR A 122 -7.84 -9.20 13.25
C THR A 122 -9.07 -9.77 12.53
N ARG A 123 -10.27 -9.70 13.12
CA ARG A 123 -11.51 -10.15 12.47
C ARG A 123 -11.90 -9.19 11.36
N LYS A 124 -11.80 -7.89 11.61
CA LYS A 124 -12.00 -6.86 10.58
C LYS A 124 -10.95 -7.00 9.48
N LEU A 125 -9.68 -7.14 9.82
CA LEU A 125 -8.62 -7.35 8.82
C LEU A 125 -8.94 -8.57 7.95
N ALA A 126 -9.34 -9.70 8.54
CA ALA A 126 -9.75 -10.88 7.80
C ALA A 126 -11.02 -10.67 6.94
N ARG A 127 -11.94 -9.79 7.36
CA ARG A 127 -13.10 -9.39 6.54
C ARG A 127 -12.65 -8.56 5.34
N ASP A 128 -11.81 -7.56 5.55
CA ASP A 128 -11.34 -6.67 4.49
C ASP A 128 -10.47 -7.45 3.47
N GLN A 129 -9.63 -8.37 3.93
CA GLN A 129 -8.88 -9.29 3.07
C GLN A 129 -9.79 -10.24 2.27
N ARG A 130 -10.88 -10.75 2.85
CA ARG A 130 -11.88 -11.56 2.11
C ARG A 130 -12.55 -10.75 1.01
N TRP A 131 -12.96 -9.52 1.31
CA TRP A 131 -13.54 -8.61 0.32
C TRP A 131 -12.55 -8.30 -0.81
N PHE A 132 -11.30 -7.98 -0.45
CA PHE A 132 -10.23 -7.82 -1.43
C PHE A 132 -10.10 -9.06 -2.32
N LEU A 133 -10.03 -10.26 -1.74
CA LEU A 133 -9.81 -11.50 -2.50
C LEU A 133 -10.94 -11.74 -3.51
N VAL A 134 -12.19 -11.54 -3.10
CA VAL A 134 -13.36 -11.68 -3.99
C VAL A 134 -13.26 -10.69 -5.16
N ILE A 135 -13.03 -9.40 -4.87
CA ILE A 135 -12.92 -8.37 -5.90
C ILE A 135 -11.73 -8.65 -6.83
N PHE A 136 -10.60 -9.06 -6.27
CA PHE A 136 -9.37 -9.31 -7.01
C PHE A 136 -9.46 -10.58 -7.88
N VAL A 137 -10.13 -11.63 -7.43
CA VAL A 137 -10.41 -12.81 -8.26
C VAL A 137 -11.33 -12.45 -9.43
N VAL A 138 -12.38 -11.65 -9.19
CA VAL A 138 -13.25 -11.15 -10.27
C VAL A 138 -12.45 -10.29 -11.25
N LYS A 139 -11.63 -9.37 -10.74
CA LYS A 139 -10.72 -8.52 -11.53
C LYS A 139 -9.82 -9.33 -12.45
N VAL A 140 -9.18 -10.39 -11.92
CA VAL A 140 -8.32 -11.29 -12.69
C VAL A 140 -9.13 -12.10 -13.70
N GLY A 141 -10.29 -12.61 -13.30
CA GLY A 141 -11.20 -13.32 -14.20
C GLY A 141 -11.62 -12.48 -15.40
N LEU A 142 -11.96 -11.20 -15.18
CA LEU A 142 -12.24 -10.26 -16.27
C LEU A 142 -11.04 -10.08 -17.20
N GLY A 143 -9.81 -10.14 -16.70
CA GLY A 143 -8.57 -10.09 -17.50
C GLY A 143 -8.43 -11.21 -18.53
N LEU A 144 -9.09 -12.35 -18.30
CA LEU A 144 -8.98 -13.57 -19.12
C LEU A 144 -10.05 -13.67 -20.22
N VAL A 145 -11.11 -12.88 -20.13
CA VAL A 145 -12.27 -12.96 -21.04
C VAL A 145 -12.48 -11.66 -21.81
N THR A 146 -12.99 -11.79 -23.03
CA THR A 146 -13.29 -10.66 -23.93
C THR A 146 -14.78 -10.65 -24.29
N PHE A 147 -15.48 -9.57 -23.95
CA PHE A 147 -16.88 -9.37 -24.30
C PHE A 147 -17.23 -7.88 -24.35
N ALA A 148 -18.27 -7.52 -25.09
CA ALA A 148 -18.58 -6.13 -25.46
C ALA A 148 -18.92 -5.22 -24.25
N PHE A 149 -19.64 -5.74 -23.25
CA PHE A 149 -20.07 -4.94 -22.10
C PHE A 149 -19.03 -4.83 -20.97
N LYS A 150 -17.83 -5.40 -21.15
CA LYS A 150 -16.77 -5.46 -20.14
C LYS A 150 -16.36 -4.09 -19.57
N PRO A 151 -16.22 -3.01 -20.37
CA PRO A 151 -15.80 -1.71 -19.82
C PRO A 151 -16.75 -1.17 -18.75
N TRP A 152 -18.05 -1.40 -18.91
CA TRP A 152 -19.08 -0.95 -17.94
C TRP A 152 -18.93 -1.62 -16.57
N LEU A 153 -18.31 -2.80 -16.51
CA LEU A 153 -18.00 -3.45 -15.23
C LEU A 153 -17.01 -2.64 -14.40
N GLY A 154 -16.22 -1.73 -15.00
CA GLY A 154 -15.38 -0.79 -14.26
C GLY A 154 -16.19 0.08 -13.29
N LEU A 155 -17.44 0.40 -13.62
CA LEU A 155 -18.35 1.14 -12.72
C LEU A 155 -18.71 0.33 -11.46
N LEU A 156 -18.81 -1.00 -11.56
CA LEU A 156 -19.01 -1.84 -10.38
C LEU A 156 -17.81 -1.79 -9.42
N PHE A 157 -16.59 -1.62 -9.93
CA PHE A 157 -15.40 -1.50 -9.08
C PHE A 157 -15.41 -0.19 -8.29
N PHE A 158 -15.81 0.93 -8.91
CA PHE A 158 -16.02 2.19 -8.19
C PHE A 158 -17.16 2.08 -7.17
N ALA A 159 -18.27 1.41 -7.54
CA ALA A 159 -19.38 1.17 -6.61
C ALA A 159 -18.95 0.31 -5.42
N ALA A 160 -18.16 -0.75 -5.65
CA ALA A 160 -17.60 -1.59 -4.60
C ALA A 160 -16.70 -0.79 -3.65
N TYR A 161 -15.87 0.11 -4.18
CA TYR A 161 -15.09 1.03 -3.35
C TYR A 161 -15.98 2.00 -2.56
N GLY A 162 -16.99 2.59 -3.19
CA GLY A 162 -17.94 3.48 -2.53
C GLY A 162 -18.66 2.81 -1.36
N VAL A 163 -19.08 1.55 -1.53
CA VAL A 163 -19.66 0.74 -0.45
C VAL A 163 -18.64 0.47 0.66
N TYR A 164 -17.40 0.11 0.31
CA TYR A 164 -16.32 -0.09 1.30
C TYR A 164 -16.06 1.19 2.10
N PHE A 165 -15.86 2.31 1.41
CA PHE A 165 -15.59 3.63 1.97
C PHE A 165 -16.73 4.07 2.90
N TRP A 166 -17.98 3.95 2.46
CA TRP A 166 -19.14 4.29 3.27
C TRP A 166 -19.27 3.43 4.52
N ARG A 167 -19.02 2.12 4.40
CA ARG A 167 -19.01 1.19 5.54
C ARG A 167 -17.92 1.55 6.54
N GLU A 168 -16.75 1.93 6.05
CA GLU A 168 -15.60 2.24 6.88
C GLU A 168 -15.75 3.56 7.62
N LEU A 169 -16.32 4.59 6.97
CA LEU A 169 -16.65 5.85 7.63
C LEU A 169 -17.77 5.74 8.68
N ARG A 170 -18.68 4.76 8.52
CA ARG A 170 -19.77 4.51 9.46
C ARG A 170 -19.42 3.50 10.54
N ALA A 171 -18.26 2.86 10.47
CA ALA A 171 -17.82 1.97 11.53
C ALA A 171 -17.57 2.82 12.78
N GLU A 172 -18.40 2.64 13.81
CA GLU A 172 -18.21 3.31 15.09
C GLU A 172 -16.82 2.96 15.63
N SER A 173 -16.03 3.98 15.93
CA SER A 173 -14.84 3.80 16.74
C SER A 173 -15.26 3.47 18.15
N SER A 174 -14.75 2.38 18.71
CA SER A 174 -14.73 2.21 20.16
C SER A 174 -14.04 3.43 20.75
N ASP A 175 -14.75 4.20 21.59
CA ASP A 175 -14.36 5.49 22.19
C ASP A 175 -13.08 5.43 23.06
N ASP A 176 -12.44 4.27 23.20
CA ASP A 176 -11.43 4.01 24.22
C ASP A 176 -9.96 4.19 23.79
N GLU A 177 -9.66 4.52 22.53
CA GLU A 177 -8.27 4.80 22.09
C GLU A 177 -8.11 6.24 21.58
N VAL A 178 -8.09 7.21 22.49
CA VAL A 178 -7.40 8.49 22.21
C VAL A 178 -5.91 8.18 22.17
N ALA A 179 -5.42 7.75 21.01
CA ALA A 179 -3.99 7.58 20.79
C ALA A 179 -3.29 8.92 21.04
N GLU A 180 -2.23 8.94 21.85
CA GLU A 180 -1.38 10.12 21.98
C GLU A 180 -0.83 10.48 20.59
N ILE A 181 -1.32 11.60 20.04
CA ILE A 181 -0.89 12.12 18.75
C ILE A 181 0.30 13.05 19.00
N GLU A 182 1.41 12.82 18.30
CA GLU A 182 2.57 13.73 18.33
C GLU A 182 2.13 15.16 17.93
N PRO A 183 2.71 16.22 18.51
CA PRO A 183 2.45 17.59 18.08
C PRO A 183 2.61 17.74 16.56
N LEU A 184 1.76 18.56 15.94
CA LEU A 184 1.82 18.79 14.50
C LEU A 184 3.19 19.35 14.12
N ARG A 185 3.89 18.73 13.16
CA ARG A 185 5.24 19.14 12.73
C ARG A 185 5.31 20.59 12.25
N LEU A 186 4.26 21.11 11.61
CA LEU A 186 4.17 22.50 11.18
C LEU A 186 3.92 23.49 12.33
N GLN A 187 3.32 23.04 13.44
CA GLN A 187 3.02 23.86 14.62
C GLN A 187 3.42 23.15 15.92
N PRO A 188 4.72 22.85 16.13
CA PRO A 188 5.17 21.97 17.21
C PRO A 188 4.94 22.55 18.61
N ARG A 189 4.76 23.87 18.71
CA ARG A 189 4.54 24.59 19.98
C ARG A 189 3.08 24.69 20.40
N ARG A 190 2.14 24.21 19.57
CA ARG A 190 0.70 24.28 19.87
C ARG A 190 0.16 22.90 20.21
N ALA A 191 -0.44 22.77 21.40
CA ALA A 191 -1.11 21.54 21.81
C ALA A 191 -2.33 21.23 20.92
N THR A 192 -3.01 22.26 20.40
CA THR A 192 -4.10 22.14 19.44
C THR A 192 -3.74 22.92 18.16
N PRO A 193 -3.26 22.24 17.09
CA PRO A 193 -2.86 22.91 15.87
C PRO A 193 -4.08 23.45 15.10
N ALA A 194 -3.89 24.53 14.35
CA ALA A 194 -4.95 25.09 13.52
C ALA A 194 -5.34 24.13 12.37
N THR A 195 -6.62 24.04 12.04
CA THR A 195 -7.12 23.12 10.99
C THR A 195 -6.46 23.37 9.63
N TRP A 196 -6.24 24.64 9.26
CA TRP A 196 -5.54 24.98 8.02
C TRP A 196 -4.10 24.43 8.01
N ALA A 197 -3.41 24.42 9.14
CA ALA A 197 -2.04 23.93 9.24
C ALA A 197 -1.98 22.41 9.05
N VAL A 198 -2.96 21.69 9.60
CA VAL A 198 -3.12 20.25 9.38
C VAL A 198 -3.35 19.94 7.91
N VAL A 199 -4.30 20.65 7.27
CA VAL A 199 -4.62 20.46 5.85
C VAL A 199 -3.43 20.82 4.95
N VAL A 200 -2.76 21.94 5.20
CA VAL A 200 -1.57 22.35 4.44
C VAL A 200 -0.45 21.33 4.59
N GLN A 201 -0.17 20.85 5.81
CA GLN A 201 0.85 19.81 6.01
C GLN A 201 0.49 18.53 5.26
N ALA A 202 -0.75 18.03 5.37
CA ALA A 202 -1.20 16.82 4.68
C ALA A 202 -1.10 16.96 3.15
N VAL A 203 -1.61 18.04 2.58
CA VAL A 203 -1.60 18.26 1.12
C VAL A 203 -0.19 18.50 0.59
N ALA A 204 0.62 19.32 1.27
CA ALA A 204 1.99 19.61 0.82
C ALA A 204 2.87 18.36 0.86
N THR A 205 2.82 17.59 1.94
CA THR A 205 3.59 16.33 2.06
C THR A 205 3.13 15.30 1.04
N LEU A 206 1.82 15.18 0.79
CA LEU A 206 1.31 14.31 -0.26
C LEU A 206 1.79 14.72 -1.65
N ALA A 207 1.83 16.03 -1.96
CA ALA A 207 2.36 16.53 -3.21
C ALA A 207 3.86 16.21 -3.37
N VAL A 208 4.65 16.33 -2.30
CA VAL A 208 6.08 15.95 -2.31
C VAL A 208 6.23 14.45 -2.50
N ILE A 209 5.45 13.62 -1.81
CA ILE A 209 5.41 12.16 -2.00
C ILE A 209 5.12 11.83 -3.46
N PHE A 210 4.08 12.43 -4.05
CA PHE A 210 3.71 12.22 -5.44
C PHE A 210 4.88 12.53 -6.39
N VAL A 211 5.45 13.73 -6.31
CA VAL A 211 6.55 14.16 -7.20
C VAL A 211 7.79 13.30 -6.99
N ALA A 212 8.15 13.00 -5.74
CA ALA A 212 9.32 12.20 -5.42
C ALA A 212 9.18 10.75 -5.89
N SER A 213 7.99 10.13 -5.74
CA SER A 213 7.72 8.78 -6.24
C SER A 213 7.75 8.73 -7.77
N GLN A 214 7.16 9.72 -8.47
CA GLN A 214 7.24 9.81 -9.93
C GLN A 214 8.69 9.94 -10.42
N LEU A 215 9.45 10.84 -9.80
CA LEU A 215 10.86 11.01 -10.13
C LEU A 215 11.66 9.74 -9.80
N PHE A 216 11.36 9.06 -8.69
CA PHE A 216 12.01 7.80 -8.33
C PHE A 216 11.81 6.73 -9.40
N VAL A 217 10.57 6.50 -9.84
CA VAL A 217 10.26 5.54 -10.91
C VAL A 217 10.97 5.90 -12.21
N HIS A 218 10.95 7.18 -12.60
CA HIS A 218 11.64 7.63 -13.81
C HIS A 218 13.15 7.39 -13.75
N GLN A 219 13.79 7.65 -12.60
CA GLN A 219 15.21 7.34 -12.43
C GLN A 219 15.48 5.84 -12.41
N LEU A 220 14.54 5.03 -11.90
CA LEU A 220 14.65 3.58 -11.89
C LEU A 220 14.66 3.01 -13.31
N GLU A 221 13.80 3.54 -14.19
CA GLU A 221 13.77 3.20 -15.62
C GLU A 221 15.04 3.64 -16.35
N ALA A 222 15.65 4.76 -15.96
CA ALA A 222 16.93 5.20 -16.53
C ALA A 222 18.10 4.33 -16.05
N VAL A 223 18.10 3.91 -14.78
CA VAL A 223 19.20 3.12 -14.18
C VAL A 223 19.11 1.64 -14.54
N GLY A 224 17.90 1.10 -14.74
CA GLY A 224 17.67 -0.32 -15.08
C GLY A 224 18.55 -0.82 -16.23
N PRO A 225 18.48 -0.19 -17.42
CA PRO A 225 19.32 -0.56 -18.56
C PRO A 225 20.82 -0.40 -18.29
N MET A 226 21.23 0.59 -17.48
CA MET A 226 22.64 0.79 -17.11
C MET A 226 23.18 -0.34 -16.22
N LEU A 227 22.31 -1.00 -15.46
CA LEU A 227 22.63 -2.18 -14.66
C LEU A 227 22.49 -3.49 -15.44
N GLY A 228 22.17 -3.43 -16.73
CA GLY A 228 21.89 -4.61 -17.56
C GLY A 228 20.56 -5.29 -17.23
N LEU A 229 19.66 -4.61 -16.51
CA LEU A 229 18.33 -5.14 -16.23
C LEU A 229 17.42 -4.97 -17.46
N PRO A 230 16.69 -6.01 -17.88
CA PRO A 230 15.67 -5.88 -18.90
C PRO A 230 14.61 -4.86 -18.49
N ALA A 231 14.12 -4.05 -19.44
CA ALA A 231 13.07 -3.04 -19.18
C ALA A 231 11.82 -3.66 -18.52
N ALA A 232 11.47 -4.90 -18.90
CA ALA A 232 10.37 -5.63 -18.29
C ALA A 232 10.60 -5.96 -16.81
N VAL A 233 11.84 -6.23 -16.37
CA VAL A 233 12.16 -6.42 -14.95
C VAL A 233 11.97 -5.11 -14.19
N THR A 234 12.42 -3.99 -14.76
CA THR A 234 12.23 -2.68 -14.12
C THR A 234 10.73 -2.32 -14.03
N ALA A 235 9.96 -2.56 -15.09
CA ALA A 235 8.54 -2.22 -15.14
C ALA A 235 7.63 -3.14 -14.30
N LEU A 236 7.90 -4.45 -14.27
CA LEU A 236 7.01 -5.42 -13.60
C LEU A 236 7.44 -5.77 -12.18
N LEU A 237 8.70 -5.52 -11.83
CA LEU A 237 9.26 -5.83 -10.52
C LEU A 237 9.58 -4.53 -9.77
N LEU A 238 10.49 -3.71 -10.29
CA LEU A 238 10.99 -2.58 -9.49
C LEU A 238 9.99 -1.42 -9.38
N ALA A 239 9.26 -1.10 -10.46
CA ALA A 239 8.32 0.02 -10.48
C ALA A 239 7.14 -0.16 -9.52
N PRO A 240 6.48 -1.33 -9.41
CA PRO A 240 5.45 -1.53 -8.39
C PRO A 240 5.94 -1.36 -6.96
N ILE A 241 7.15 -1.79 -6.62
CA ILE A 241 7.69 -1.52 -5.28
C ILE A 241 7.88 -0.02 -5.08
N ALA A 242 8.40 0.67 -6.11
CA ALA A 242 8.67 2.10 -6.06
C ALA A 242 7.40 2.93 -5.83
N THR A 243 6.29 2.61 -6.51
CA THR A 243 5.02 3.33 -6.36
C THR A 243 4.37 3.06 -5.01
N GLU A 244 4.57 1.85 -4.44
CA GLU A 244 4.10 1.47 -3.10
C GLU A 244 5.07 1.83 -1.96
N LEU A 245 6.19 2.51 -2.25
CA LEU A 245 7.13 2.95 -1.20
C LEU A 245 6.46 3.81 -0.12
N PRO A 246 5.57 4.78 -0.44
CA PRO A 246 4.93 5.60 0.59
C PRO A 246 4.13 4.77 1.59
N GLU A 247 3.38 3.76 1.12
CA GLU A 247 2.61 2.83 1.91
C GLU A 247 3.53 2.00 2.84
N ILE A 248 4.63 1.50 2.30
CA ILE A 248 5.62 0.73 3.06
C ILE A 248 6.27 1.63 4.13
N MET A 249 6.63 2.87 3.79
CA MET A 249 7.24 3.82 4.72
C MET A 249 6.27 4.18 5.86
N ASN A 250 5.00 4.46 5.55
CA ASN A 250 3.98 4.74 6.56
C ASN A 250 3.81 3.56 7.53
N ALA A 251 3.76 2.33 7.00
CA ALA A 251 3.69 1.12 7.81
C ALA A 251 4.92 0.98 8.74
N ILE A 252 6.12 1.24 8.24
CA ILE A 252 7.36 1.25 9.05
C ILE A 252 7.27 2.29 10.17
N ILE A 253 6.85 3.52 9.85
CA ILE A 253 6.76 4.64 10.82
C ILE A 253 5.80 4.27 11.94
N TRP A 254 4.60 3.79 11.62
CA TRP A 254 3.63 3.39 12.65
C TRP A 254 4.08 2.19 13.48
N VAL A 255 4.69 1.17 12.87
CA VAL A 255 5.24 0.05 13.64
C VAL A 255 6.33 0.54 14.61
N ARG A 256 7.18 1.48 14.18
CA ARG A 256 8.19 2.12 15.06
C ARG A 256 7.54 2.88 16.21
N GLN A 257 6.46 3.62 15.94
CA GLN A 257 5.66 4.32 16.94
C GLN A 257 4.79 3.39 17.81
N GLY A 258 4.77 2.08 17.52
CA GLY A 258 3.95 1.09 18.25
C GLY A 258 2.47 1.08 17.86
N LYS A 259 2.08 1.82 16.81
CA LYS A 259 0.73 1.90 16.23
C LYS A 259 0.53 0.83 15.15
N THR A 260 0.84 -0.43 15.47
CA THR A 260 0.80 -1.55 14.52
C THR A 260 -0.57 -1.74 13.85
N HIS A 261 -1.66 -1.48 14.58
CA HIS A 261 -3.01 -1.56 14.02
C HIS A 261 -3.22 -0.54 12.89
N LEU A 262 -2.67 0.68 12.98
CA LEU A 262 -2.74 1.69 11.91
C LEU A 262 -1.93 1.25 10.68
N ALA A 263 -0.75 0.66 10.89
CA ALA A 263 0.07 0.13 9.81
C ALA A 263 -0.67 -0.94 8.98
N LEU A 264 -1.29 -1.91 9.65
CA LEU A 264 -2.04 -2.98 8.99
C LEU A 264 -3.34 -2.47 8.36
N ALA A 265 -4.01 -1.53 9.03
CA ALA A 265 -5.18 -0.84 8.49
C ALA A 265 -4.86 -0.10 7.19
N ASN A 266 -3.74 0.63 7.14
CA ASN A 266 -3.29 1.34 5.95
C ASN A 266 -3.02 0.39 4.78
N ILE A 267 -2.26 -0.69 5.00
CA ILE A 267 -1.99 -1.68 3.95
C ILE A 267 -3.30 -2.32 3.46
N SER A 268 -4.20 -2.67 4.37
CA SER A 268 -5.51 -3.25 4.00
C SER A 268 -6.40 -2.27 3.22
N GLY A 269 -6.40 -1.00 3.59
CA GLY A 269 -7.14 0.05 2.91
C GLY A 269 -6.58 0.32 1.51
N ALA A 270 -5.25 0.45 1.40
CA ALA A 270 -4.56 0.68 0.13
C ALA A 270 -4.80 -0.48 -0.86
N MET A 271 -4.77 -1.72 -0.36
CA MET A 271 -5.13 -2.91 -1.13
C MET A 271 -6.55 -2.83 -1.73
N MET A 272 -7.52 -2.36 -0.93
CA MET A 272 -8.90 -2.20 -1.42
C MET A 272 -8.98 -1.14 -2.51
N ILE A 273 -8.31 0.00 -2.32
CA ILE A 273 -8.26 1.08 -3.32
C ILE A 273 -7.65 0.54 -4.62
N GLN A 274 -6.52 -0.16 -4.56
CA GLN A 274 -5.84 -0.64 -5.76
C GLN A 274 -6.56 -1.77 -6.48
N ALA A 275 -7.25 -2.63 -5.73
CA ALA A 275 -8.15 -3.61 -6.31
C ALA A 275 -9.35 -2.98 -7.01
N THR A 276 -9.72 -1.73 -6.66
CA THR A 276 -10.96 -1.08 -7.12
C THR A 276 -10.72 0.10 -8.05
N VAL A 277 -10.13 1.20 -7.59
CA VAL A 277 -10.07 2.47 -8.30
C VAL A 277 -9.17 2.39 -9.55
N PRO A 278 -7.87 2.03 -9.48
CA PRO A 278 -7.04 1.84 -10.68
C PRO A 278 -7.59 0.76 -11.62
N SER A 279 -8.13 -0.32 -11.03
CA SER A 279 -8.69 -1.43 -11.80
C SER A 279 -9.97 -1.02 -12.54
N GLY A 280 -10.84 -0.23 -11.91
CA GLY A 280 -12.05 0.32 -12.51
C GLY A 280 -11.74 1.26 -13.67
N LEU A 281 -10.72 2.12 -13.51
CA LEU A 281 -10.19 2.96 -14.60
C LEU A 281 -9.65 2.11 -15.75
N GLY A 282 -8.81 1.12 -15.44
CA GLY A 282 -8.24 0.23 -16.45
C GLY A 282 -9.31 -0.58 -17.19
N ILE A 283 -10.29 -1.14 -16.50
CA ILE A 283 -11.40 -1.88 -17.13
C ILE A 283 -12.22 -0.96 -18.04
N LEU A 284 -12.51 0.27 -17.59
CA LEU A 284 -13.37 1.20 -18.33
C LEU A 284 -12.71 1.76 -19.61
N PHE A 285 -11.39 1.98 -19.60
CA PHE A 285 -10.71 2.71 -20.67
C PHE A 285 -9.67 1.89 -21.46
N THR A 286 -9.50 0.60 -21.13
CA THR A 286 -8.59 -0.32 -21.84
C THR A 286 -9.30 -1.62 -22.25
N ARG A 287 -8.59 -2.48 -22.99
CA ARG A 287 -9.09 -3.83 -23.32
C ARG A 287 -9.06 -4.79 -22.11
N TRP A 288 -8.34 -4.41 -21.05
CA TRP A 288 -8.16 -5.16 -19.82
C TRP A 288 -7.84 -6.64 -20.09
N ARG A 289 -6.80 -6.90 -20.88
CA ARG A 289 -6.41 -8.25 -21.27
C ARG A 289 -5.07 -8.57 -20.66
N PHE A 290 -4.97 -9.72 -20.00
CA PHE A 290 -3.73 -10.11 -19.34
C PHE A 290 -2.88 -11.00 -20.23
N ASP A 291 -1.59 -10.71 -20.23
CA ASP A 291 -0.53 -11.55 -20.76
C ASP A 291 0.05 -12.44 -19.64
N GLY A 292 1.07 -13.22 -19.96
CA GLY A 292 1.72 -14.14 -19.01
C GLY A 292 2.20 -13.46 -17.73
N PRO A 293 3.00 -12.37 -17.81
CA PRO A 293 3.47 -11.65 -16.64
C PRO A 293 2.37 -11.05 -15.76
N LEU A 294 1.34 -10.43 -16.35
CA LEU A 294 0.23 -9.87 -15.57
C LEU A 294 -0.59 -10.97 -14.89
N LEU A 295 -0.79 -12.10 -15.57
CA LEU A 295 -1.47 -13.26 -14.98
C LEU A 295 -0.65 -13.86 -13.83
N LEU A 296 0.66 -13.99 -13.99
CA LEU A 296 1.56 -14.44 -12.94
C LEU A 296 1.48 -13.51 -11.71
N SER A 297 1.51 -12.19 -11.92
CA SER A 297 1.33 -11.19 -10.86
C SER A 297 0.00 -11.40 -10.11
N GLY A 298 -1.09 -11.59 -10.86
CA GLY A 298 -2.41 -11.88 -10.29
C GLY A 298 -2.44 -13.16 -9.46
N ILE A 299 -1.88 -14.27 -9.98
CA ILE A 299 -1.81 -15.55 -9.29
C ILE A 299 -1.00 -15.44 -8.00
N VAL A 300 0.19 -14.85 -8.05
CA VAL A 300 1.04 -14.70 -6.86
C VAL A 300 0.35 -13.83 -5.80
N THR A 301 -0.31 -12.74 -6.22
CA THR A 301 -1.10 -11.89 -5.31
C THR A 301 -2.21 -12.68 -4.62
N ILE A 302 -2.97 -13.49 -5.36
CA ILE A 302 -4.03 -14.34 -4.80
C ILE A 302 -3.43 -15.34 -3.80
N VAL A 303 -2.35 -16.04 -4.17
CA VAL A 303 -1.70 -17.02 -3.30
C VAL A 303 -1.18 -16.37 -2.01
N ALA A 304 -0.51 -15.22 -2.11
CA ALA A 304 -0.03 -14.47 -0.96
C ALA A 304 -1.19 -14.04 -0.03
N MET A 305 -2.30 -13.58 -0.60
CA MET A 305 -3.47 -13.17 0.17
C MET A 305 -4.23 -14.34 0.79
N VAL A 306 -4.32 -15.49 0.11
CA VAL A 306 -4.86 -16.73 0.70
C VAL A 306 -3.99 -17.17 1.88
N PHE A 307 -2.66 -17.12 1.73
CA PHE A 307 -1.73 -17.41 2.82
C PHE A 307 -1.93 -16.48 4.03
N LEU A 308 -2.02 -15.17 3.80
CA LEU A 308 -2.25 -14.18 4.86
C LEU A 308 -3.62 -14.37 5.53
N LEU A 309 -4.66 -14.61 4.75
CA LEU A 309 -6.00 -14.86 5.27
C LEU A 309 -6.06 -16.15 6.09
N PHE A 310 -5.40 -17.22 5.64
CA PHE A 310 -5.26 -18.44 6.40
C PHE A 310 -4.50 -18.21 7.71
N ALA A 311 -3.42 -17.43 7.70
CA ALA A 311 -2.70 -17.06 8.92
C ALA A 311 -3.59 -16.28 9.90
N LEU A 312 -4.46 -15.39 9.41
CA LEU A 312 -5.45 -14.68 10.23
C LEU A 312 -6.49 -15.62 10.85
N THR A 313 -7.13 -16.46 10.03
CA THR A 313 -8.23 -17.32 10.50
C THR A 313 -7.75 -18.47 11.36
N SER A 314 -6.52 -18.94 11.18
CA SER A 314 -5.89 -19.97 12.03
C SER A 314 -5.25 -19.43 13.32
N GLY A 315 -5.31 -18.11 13.57
CA GLY A 315 -4.72 -17.49 14.76
C GLY A 315 -3.18 -17.47 14.76
N ARG A 316 -2.54 -17.72 13.61
CA ARG A 316 -1.08 -17.74 13.45
C ARG A 316 -0.52 -16.39 12.97
N PHE A 317 -1.37 -15.39 12.78
CA PHE A 317 -0.99 -14.06 12.30
C PHE A 317 -0.02 -13.37 13.27
N SER A 318 1.24 -13.29 12.86
CA SER A 318 2.35 -12.79 13.67
C SER A 318 3.43 -12.17 12.79
N GLY A 319 4.34 -11.37 13.37
CA GLY A 319 5.45 -10.78 12.61
C GLY A 319 6.23 -11.80 11.77
N ARG A 320 6.36 -13.06 12.25
CA ARG A 320 6.99 -14.15 11.50
C ARG A 320 6.20 -14.53 10.24
N THR A 321 4.90 -14.76 10.36
CA THR A 321 4.07 -15.13 9.20
C THR A 321 3.97 -13.99 8.20
N LEU A 322 3.91 -12.74 8.66
CA LEU A 322 3.93 -11.58 7.78
C LEU A 322 5.26 -11.48 7.01
N THR A 323 6.40 -11.73 7.67
CA THR A 323 7.72 -11.71 7.01
C THR A 323 7.78 -12.71 5.85
N TRP A 324 7.18 -13.89 6.02
CA TRP A 324 7.10 -14.89 4.95
C TRP A 324 6.33 -14.42 3.70
N ALA A 325 5.48 -13.40 3.81
CA ALA A 325 4.80 -12.84 2.63
C ALA A 325 5.79 -12.28 1.59
N ALA A 326 6.97 -11.79 2.02
CA ALA A 326 8.01 -11.31 1.11
C ALA A 326 8.56 -12.43 0.21
N ALA A 327 8.51 -13.70 0.65
CA ALA A 327 8.99 -14.82 -0.15
C ALA A 327 8.18 -15.01 -1.44
N PHE A 328 6.88 -14.65 -1.45
CA PHE A 328 6.06 -14.68 -2.66
C PHE A 328 6.52 -13.66 -3.71
N TYR A 329 7.07 -12.52 -3.27
CA TYR A 329 7.65 -11.56 -4.20
C TYR A 329 8.93 -12.10 -4.86
N GLY A 330 9.77 -12.77 -4.07
CA GLY A 330 10.94 -13.48 -4.59
C GLY A 330 10.56 -14.61 -5.55
N LEU A 331 9.50 -15.35 -5.23
CA LEU A 331 8.94 -16.38 -6.12
C LEU A 331 8.46 -15.77 -7.44
N PHE A 332 7.72 -14.65 -7.38
CA PHE A 332 7.31 -13.90 -8.57
C PHE A 332 8.53 -13.50 -9.42
N ALA A 333 9.58 -12.96 -8.80
CA ALA A 333 10.81 -12.59 -9.47
C ALA A 333 11.44 -13.75 -10.25
N VAL A 334 11.56 -14.91 -9.59
CA VAL A 334 12.15 -16.12 -10.19
C VAL A 334 11.28 -16.67 -11.32
N CYS A 335 9.97 -16.73 -11.11
CA CYS A 335 9.02 -17.21 -12.12
C CYS A 335 8.90 -16.26 -13.32
N LEU A 336 9.25 -15.00 -13.16
CA LEU A 336 9.25 -14.01 -14.24
C LEU A 336 10.43 -14.20 -15.20
N ILE A 337 11.58 -14.68 -14.73
CA ILE A 337 12.80 -14.90 -15.55
C ILE A 337 12.51 -15.71 -16.83
N PRO A 338 11.92 -16.92 -16.79
CA PRO A 338 11.67 -17.70 -18.01
C PRO A 338 10.58 -17.12 -18.91
N ILE A 339 9.81 -16.14 -18.45
CA ILE A 339 8.77 -15.47 -19.26
C ILE A 339 9.37 -14.30 -20.05
N LEU A 340 10.50 -13.75 -19.57
CA LEU A 340 11.18 -12.59 -20.16
C LEU A 340 12.36 -12.95 -21.07
N VAL A 341 12.81 -14.22 -21.06
CA VAL A 341 13.89 -14.77 -21.91
C VAL A 341 13.28 -15.54 -23.07
#